data_AF-A0A8S9HCF1-F1
#
_entry.id   AF-A0A8S9HCF1-F1
#
_cell.length_a   1.000
_cell.length_b   1.000
_cell.length_c   1.000
_cell.angle_alpha   90.00
_cell.angle_beta   90.00
_cell.angle_gamma   90.00
#
_symmetry.space_group_name_H-M   'P 1'
#
loop_
_entity.id
_entity.type
_entity.pdbx_description
1 polymer ?
#
loop_
_entity_poly.entity_id
_entity_poly.type
_entity_poly.pdbx_seq_one_letter_code
_entity_poly.pdbx_strand_id
1 'polypeptide(L)' 'MHIYSSCGLWKFDPLKGWGFVVDKNKRGRALYMKLTSSFEDLRRMAFENFGIDQNLFELELSYLPMVLISSIDCPPVII' A
#
# COMPACT_ATOMS: atom_id res chain seq x y z
N MET A 1 3.78 -11.61 11.41
CA MET A 1 3.85 -11.49 9.94
C MET A 1 4.55 -10.19 9.60
N HIS A 2 5.50 -10.23 8.66
CA HIS A 2 6.19 -9.02 8.19
C HIS A 2 5.55 -8.59 6.87
N ILE A 3 5.01 -7.38 6.83
CA ILE A 3 4.49 -6.77 5.61
C ILE A 3 5.43 -5.64 5.22
N TYR A 4 5.94 -5.67 3.99
CA TYR A 4 6.65 -4.53 3.42
C TYR A 4 5.62 -3.67 2.70
N SER A 5 5.55 -2.41 3.11
CA SER A 5 4.62 -1.44 2.55
C SER A 5 5.37 -0.30 1.89
N SER A 6 4.75 0.28 0.88
CA SER A 6 5.14 1.54 0.28
C SER A 6 3.89 2.35 0.05
N CYS A 7 3.96 3.66 0.30
CA CYS A 7 2.87 4.57 -0.01
C CYS A 7 3.14 5.29 -1.33
N GLY A 8 2.08 5.73 -1.98
CA GLY A 8 2.14 6.32 -3.31
C GLY A 8 0.75 6.59 -3.83
N LEU A 9 0.67 6.92 -5.11
CA LEU A 9 -0.59 7.15 -5.79
C LEU A 9 -0.73 6.18 -6.95
N TRP A 10 -1.91 5.59 -7.09
CA TRP A 10 -2.31 4.93 -8.31
C TRP A 10 -2.55 5.99 -9.39
N LYS A 11 -1.96 5.79 -10.56
CA LYS A 11 -2.18 6.63 -11.73
C LYS A 11 -2.58 5.76 -12.90
N PHE A 12 -3.64 6.16 -13.58
CA PHE A 12 -4.04 5.55 -14.83
C PHE A 12 -3.34 6.25 -16.00
N ASP A 13 -2.62 5.48 -16.80
CA ASP A 13 -2.06 5.89 -18.08
C ASP A 13 -2.90 5.24 -19.19
N PRO A 14 -3.48 5.99 -20.14
CA PRO A 14 -4.34 5.44 -21.20
C PRO A 14 -3.67 4.41 -22.10
N LEU A 15 -2.33 4.40 -22.19
CA LEU A 15 -1.56 3.49 -23.04
C LEU A 15 -0.97 2.31 -22.24
N LYS A 16 -0.74 2.49 -20.93
CA LYS A 16 -0.04 1.51 -20.06
C LYS A 16 -0.91 0.91 -18.97
N GLY A 17 -2.12 1.44 -18.73
CA GLY A 17 -3.01 1.01 -17.66
C GLY A 17 -2.67 1.63 -16.30
N TRP A 18 -3.09 0.96 -15.23
CA TRP A 18 -2.83 1.41 -13.85
C TRP A 18 -1.38 1.14 -13.44
N GLY A 19 -0.70 2.18 -12.96
CA GLY A 19 0.62 2.08 -12.35
C GLY A 19 0.66 2.70 -10.96
N PHE A 20 1.47 2.11 -10.07
CA PHE A 20 1.69 2.66 -8.74
C PHE A 20 2.92 3.58 -8.72
N VAL A 21 2.71 4.85 -8.42
CA VAL A 21 3.79 5.83 -8.29
C VAL A 21 4.16 5.98 -6.82
N VAL A 22 5.27 5.36 -6.42
CA VAL A 22 5.80 5.41 -5.05
C VAL A 22 6.18 6.83 -4.65
N ASP A 23 5.77 7.24 -3.45
CA ASP A 23 6.25 8.47 -2.81
C ASP A 23 7.70 8.28 -2.33
N LYS A 24 8.64 8.85 -3.10
CA LYS A 24 10.08 8.76 -2.84
C LYS A 24 10.50 9.40 -1.51
N ASN A 25 9.74 10.37 -1.00
CA ASN A 25 10.04 11.05 0.26
C ASN A 25 9.68 10.15 1.45
N LYS A 26 8.58 9.40 1.33
CA LYS A 26 8.10 8.54 2.40
C LYS A 26 8.81 7.19 2.46
N ARG A 27 9.37 6.69 1.34
CA ARG A 27 10.12 5.40 1.25
C ARG A 27 9.31 4.19 1.75
N GLY A 28 9.87 2.99 1.66
CA GLY A 28 9.23 1.78 2.20
C GLY A 28 9.25 1.71 3.74
N ARG A 29 8.29 0.99 4.32
CA ARG A 29 8.20 0.69 5.77
C ARG A 29 7.87 -0.78 5.98
N ALA A 30 8.52 -1.40 6.97
CA ALA A 30 8.16 -2.72 7.44
C ALA A 30 7.10 -2.60 8.55
N LEU A 31 5.95 -3.23 8.36
CA LEU A 31 4.89 -3.34 9.36
C LEU A 31 4.96 -4.72 10.02
N TYR A 32 4.90 -4.71 11.35
CA TYR A 32 4.87 -5.91 12.17
C TYR A 32 3.44 -6.16 12.63
N MET A 33 2.83 -7.22 12.10
CA MET A 33 1.44 -7.57 12.39
C MET A 33 1.33 -8.92 13.07
N LYS A 34 0.36 -9.05 13.98
CA LYS A 34 -0.06 -10.35 14.51
C LYS A 34 -1.01 -11.02 13.51
N LEU A 35 -1.07 -12.35 13.51
CA LEU A 35 -2.04 -13.07 12.66
C LEU A 35 -3.49 -12.78 13.06
N THR A 36 -3.70 -12.32 14.30
CA THR A 36 -4.99 -11.93 14.84
C THR A 36 -5.30 -10.44 14.64
N SER A 37 -4.42 -9.68 13.98
CA SER A 37 -4.65 -8.27 13.72
C SER A 37 -5.80 -8.09 12.73
N SER A 38 -6.67 -7.12 13.02
CA SER A 38 -7.81 -6.80 12.16
C SER A 38 -7.40 -5.92 10.98
N PHE A 39 -8.33 -5.74 10.03
CA PHE A 39 -8.17 -4.76 8.95
C PHE A 39 -8.05 -3.33 9.49
N GLU A 40 -8.81 -2.96 10.53
CA GLU A 40 -8.68 -1.64 11.14
C GLU A 40 -7.31 -1.41 11.78
N ASP A 41 -6.72 -2.45 12.39
CA ASP A 41 -5.36 -2.35 12.91
C ASP A 41 -4.37 -2.08 11.78
N LEU A 42 -4.49 -2.78 10.63
CA LEU A 42 -3.66 -2.52 9.45
C LEU A 42 -3.82 -1.09 8.95
N ARG A 43 -5.07 -0.63 8.81
CA ARG A 43 -5.41 0.71 8.35
C ARG A 43 -4.78 1.78 9.24
N ARG A 44 -4.98 1.69 10.57
CA ARG A 44 -4.38 2.60 11.54
C ARG A 44 -2.86 2.61 11.44
N MET A 45 -2.23 1.43 11.43
CA MET A 45 -0.78 1.32 11.34
C MET A 45 -0.22 1.90 10.03
N ALA A 46 -0.93 1.76 8.90
CA ALA A 46 -0.51 2.34 7.63
C ALA A 46 -0.49 3.88 7.70
N PHE A 47 -1.56 4.51 8.21
CA PHE A 47 -1.62 5.96 8.40
C PHE A 47 -0.50 6.47 9.31
N GLU A 48 -0.30 5.81 10.46
CA GLU A 48 0.75 6.16 11.43
C GLU A 48 2.16 6.07 10.82
N ASN A 49 2.47 4.97 10.12
CA ASN A 49 3.81 4.74 9.56
C ASN A 49 4.19 5.75 8.46
N PHE A 50 3.21 6.25 7.72
CA PHE A 50 3.42 7.19 6.64
C PHE A 50 3.12 8.65 7.03
N GLY A 51 2.68 8.89 8.27
CA GLY A 51 2.32 10.23 8.76
C GLY A 51 1.18 10.86 7.96
N ILE A 52 0.21 10.05 7.52
CA ILE A 52 -0.93 10.49 6.71
C ILE A 52 -2.12 10.72 7.63
N ASP A 53 -2.80 11.85 7.47
CA ASP A 53 -4.03 12.15 8.20
C ASP A 53 -5.20 11.32 7.63
N GLN A 54 -5.71 10.41 8.46
CA GLN A 54 -6.83 9.52 8.13
C GLN A 54 -8.16 10.25 7.85
N ASN A 55 -8.28 11.52 8.25
CA ASN A 55 -9.48 12.33 7.97
C ASN A 55 -9.41 13.04 6.62
N LEU A 56 -8.21 13.16 6.04
CA LEU A 56 -7.99 13.88 4.78
C LEU A 56 -7.86 12.95 3.58
N PHE A 57 -7.50 11.68 3.82
CA PHE A 57 -7.23 10.72 2.76
C PHE A 57 -7.97 9.40 2.99
N GLU A 58 -8.58 8.90 1.93
CA GLU A 58 -9.06 7.52 1.87
C GLU A 58 -7.88 6.57 1.65
N LEU A 59 -7.91 5.42 2.34
CA LEU A 59 -6.85 4.42 2.23
C LEU A 59 -7.27 3.33 1.24
N GLU A 60 -6.54 3.25 0.14
CA GLU A 60 -6.60 2.12 -0.79
C GLU A 60 -5.39 1.20 -0.55
N LEU A 61 -5.64 -0.11 -0.43
CA LEU A 61 -4.60 -1.10 -0.17
C LEU A 61 -4.54 -2.13 -1.29
N SER A 62 -3.36 -2.29 -1.89
CA SER A 62 -3.09 -3.40 -2.80
C SER A 62 -2.16 -4.40 -2.14
N TYR A 63 -2.43 -5.68 -2.37
CA TYR A 63 -1.55 -6.77 -1.95
C TYR A 63 -0.86 -7.39 -3.15
N LEU A 64 0.48 -7.47 -3.07
CA LEU A 64 1.29 -8.17 -4.05
C LEU A 64 2.00 -9.34 -3.35
N PRO A 65 1.66 -10.61 -3.70
CA PRO A 65 2.42 -11.76 -3.23
C PRO A 65 3.91 -11.59 -3.55
N MET A 66 4.77 -12.00 -2.62
CA MET A 66 6.23 -11.81 -2.76
C MET A 66 6.82 -12.43 -4.04
N VAL A 67 6.21 -13.51 -4.53
CA VAL A 67 6.60 -14.22 -5.78
C VAL A 67 6.30 -13.38 -7.03
N LEU A 68 5.41 -12.39 -6.95
CA LEU A 68 4.98 -11.55 -8.06
C LEU A 68 5.64 -10.15 -8.06
N ILE A 69 6.48 -9.84 -7.06
CA ILE A 69 7.20 -8.56 -6.94
C ILE A 69 8.10 -8.30 -8.17
N SER A 70 8.63 -9.35 -8.79
CA SER A 70 9.50 -9.24 -9.96
C SER A 70 8.77 -9.29 -11.30
N SER A 71 7.45 -9.49 -11.34
CA SER A 71 6.76 -9.83 -12.58
C SER A 71 5.57 -8.97 -13.00
N ILE A 72 4.87 -8.20 -12.15
CA ILE A 72 3.55 -7.68 -12.57
C ILE A 72 3.17 -6.25 -12.12
N ASP A 73 2.65 -5.54 -13.13
CA ASP A 73 1.58 -4.53 -13.12
C ASP A 73 0.33 -4.98 -12.31
N CYS A 74 0.36 -4.91 -10.98
CA CYS A 74 -0.84 -5.20 -10.19
C CYS A 74 -1.72 -3.96 -10.11
N PRO A 75 -3.01 -3.99 -10.50
CA PRO A 75 -3.91 -2.86 -10.33
C PRO A 75 -4.31 -2.67 -8.84
N PRO A 76 -4.85 -1.49 -8.48
CA PRO A 76 -5.42 -1.28 -7.15
C PRO A 76 -6.51 -2.30 -6.85
N VAL A 77 -6.52 -2.83 -5.63
CA VAL A 77 -7.67 -3.55 -5.08
C VAL A 77 -8.40 -2.59 -4.16
N ILE A 78 -9.60 -2.18 -4.57
CA ILE A 78 -10.49 -1.37 -3.74
C ILE A 78 -11.35 -2.36 -2.94
N ILE A 79 -11.23 -2.34 -1.61
CA ILE A 79 -12.01 -3.19 -0.67
C ILE A 79 -13.08 -2.34 -0.01
#